data_AF-A0A7J7QHR3-F1
#
_entry.id   AF-A0A7J7QHR3-F1
#
_cell.length_a   1.000
_cell.length_b   1.000
_cell.length_c   1.000
_cell.angle_alpha   90.00
_cell.angle_beta   90.00
_cell.angle_gamma   90.00
#
_symmetry.space_group_name_H-M   'P 1'
#
loop_
_entity.id
_entity.type
_entity.pdbx_description
1 polymer ?
#
loop_
_entity_poly.entity_id
_entity_poly.type
_entity_poly.pdbx_seq_one_letter_code
_entity_poly.pdbx_strand_id
1 'polypeptide(L)'
;MAIAQKAATRQVAKATQARAVRPVVVRGAVKCQAQQGQQLAKKAAAAAASLPAMLAASPAFALVDDRLNGDGAGIALGVNDPVLGWVIGGMAAAIWIAYYIGQKDFGDFEDKDSGLGL
;
A
#
# COMPACT_ATOMS: atom_id res chain seq x y z
N MET A 1 -21.28 -13.65 -39.67
CA MET A 1 -22.65 -13.10 -39.77
C MET A 1 -23.55 -13.87 -38.82
N ALA A 2 -24.09 -13.23 -37.78
CA ALA A 2 -25.39 -13.55 -37.17
C ALA A 2 -25.56 -12.73 -35.88
N ILE A 3 -26.15 -11.55 -36.06
CA ILE A 3 -27.04 -10.90 -35.11
C ILE A 3 -28.34 -11.71 -35.08
N ALA A 4 -28.91 -11.96 -33.89
CA ALA A 4 -30.35 -11.83 -33.62
C ALA A 4 -30.70 -12.35 -32.21
N GLN A 5 -31.23 -11.45 -31.38
CA GLN A 5 -31.94 -11.76 -30.15
C GLN A 5 -33.25 -12.51 -30.44
N LYS A 6 -33.67 -13.39 -29.52
CA LYS A 6 -35.09 -13.67 -29.28
C LYS A 6 -35.33 -13.89 -27.80
N ALA A 7 -36.09 -12.98 -27.21
CA ALA A 7 -36.60 -13.05 -25.86
C ALA A 7 -37.61 -14.22 -25.72
N ALA A 8 -37.51 -14.97 -24.62
CA ALA A 8 -38.53 -15.91 -24.20
C ALA A 8 -38.83 -15.69 -22.72
N THR A 9 -39.91 -14.97 -22.46
CA THR A 9 -40.59 -14.91 -21.16
C THR A 9 -41.18 -16.28 -20.83
N ARG A 10 -40.80 -16.85 -19.69
CA ARG A 10 -41.58 -17.90 -19.02
C ARG A 10 -41.86 -17.47 -17.58
N GLN A 11 -43.13 -17.19 -17.33
CA GLN A 11 -43.69 -17.12 -15.99
C GLN A 11 -43.71 -18.53 -15.40
N VAL A 12 -43.30 -18.67 -14.13
CA VAL A 12 -43.51 -19.89 -13.35
C VAL A 12 -44.06 -19.51 -11.98
N ALA A 13 -45.10 -20.23 -11.61
CA ALA A 13 -46.10 -19.95 -10.60
C ALA A 13 -45.56 -19.73 -9.18
N LYS A 14 -46.28 -18.87 -8.46
CA LYS A 14 -46.13 -18.54 -7.04
C LYS A 14 -46.48 -19.76 -6.17
N ALA A 15 -45.47 -20.42 -5.60
CA ALA A 15 -45.66 -21.39 -4.53
C ALA A 15 -45.74 -20.64 -3.19
N THR A 16 -46.96 -20.48 -2.67
CA THR A 16 -47.21 -19.98 -1.31
C THR A 16 -46.79 -21.06 -0.31
N GLN A 17 -45.59 -20.96 0.24
CA GLN A 17 -45.18 -21.80 1.38
C GLN A 17 -45.45 -21.04 2.68
N ALA A 18 -46.44 -21.52 3.44
CA ALA A 18 -46.68 -21.09 4.81
C ALA A 18 -45.48 -21.51 5.67
N ARG A 19 -44.63 -20.54 6.05
CA ARG A 19 -43.49 -20.76 6.93
C ARG A 19 -43.99 -20.78 8.38
N ALA A 20 -43.96 -21.95 9.00
CA ALA A 20 -44.17 -22.09 10.44
C ALA A 20 -43.11 -21.29 11.21
N VAL A 21 -43.55 -20.34 12.03
CA VAL A 21 -42.67 -19.56 12.92
C VAL A 21 -42.40 -20.42 14.16
N ARG A 22 -41.15 -20.86 14.33
CA ARG A 22 -40.68 -21.45 15.58
C ARG A 22 -40.35 -20.32 16.57
N PRO A 23 -40.76 -20.39 17.85
CA PRO A 23 -40.34 -19.40 18.84
C PRO A 23 -38.83 -19.50 19.07
N VAL A 24 -38.14 -18.37 18.96
CA VAL A 24 -36.72 -18.23 19.34
C VAL A 24 -36.65 -18.18 20.86
N VAL A 25 -36.21 -19.28 21.48
CA VAL A 25 -35.86 -19.29 22.90
C VAL A 25 -34.45 -18.70 23.01
N VAL A 26 -34.35 -17.45 23.46
CA VAL A 26 -33.05 -16.83 23.79
C VAL A 26 -32.56 -17.46 25.09
N ARG A 27 -31.79 -18.54 24.99
CA ARG A 27 -31.00 -19.04 26.12
C ARG A 27 -29.85 -18.05 26.33
N GLY A 28 -29.96 -17.22 27.37
CA GLY A 28 -28.86 -16.37 27.81
C GLY A 28 -27.64 -17.24 28.09
N ALA A 29 -26.60 -17.10 27.27
CA ALA A 29 -25.36 -17.83 27.47
C ALA A 29 -24.66 -17.29 28.73
N VAL A 30 -24.80 -18.00 29.84
CA VAL A 30 -24.03 -17.74 31.06
C VAL A 30 -22.58 -18.12 30.76
N LYS A 31 -21.72 -17.12 30.58
CA LYS A 31 -20.29 -17.34 30.34
C LYS A 31 -19.60 -17.52 31.69
N CYS A 32 -18.87 -18.63 31.87
CA CYS A 32 -18.02 -18.82 33.04
C CYS A 32 -16.99 -17.68 33.15
N GLN A 33 -17.09 -16.86 34.19
CA GLN A 33 -16.16 -15.77 34.52
C GLN A 33 -14.69 -16.26 34.59
N ALA A 34 -14.45 -17.49 35.04
CA ALA A 34 -13.12 -18.11 35.07
C ALA A 34 -12.48 -18.24 33.67
N GLN A 35 -13.30 -18.42 32.62
CA GLN A 35 -12.81 -18.56 31.25
C GLN A 35 -12.44 -17.20 30.63
N GLN A 36 -13.01 -16.10 31.13
CA GLN A 36 -12.67 -14.75 30.69
C GLN A 36 -11.29 -14.32 31.20
N GLY A 37 -10.97 -14.65 32.46
CA GLY A 37 -9.63 -14.43 33.04
C GLY A 37 -8.54 -15.26 32.37
N GLN A 38 -8.83 -16.52 32.04
CA GLN A 38 -7.90 -17.42 31.32
C GLN A 38 -7.60 -16.93 29.89
N GLN A 39 -8.59 -16.37 29.18
CA GLN A 39 -8.38 -15.83 27.83
C GLN A 39 -7.62 -14.50 27.86
N LEU A 40 -7.86 -13.66 28.87
CA LEU A 40 -7.07 -12.45 29.08
C LEU A 40 -5.62 -12.79 29.45
N ALA A 41 -5.42 -13.77 30.33
CA ALA A 41 -4.10 -14.24 30.72
C ALA A 41 -3.35 -14.89 29.55
N LYS A 42 -4.02 -15.68 28.69
CA LYS A 42 -3.42 -16.25 27.47
C LYS A 42 -3.06 -15.18 26.44
N LYS A 43 -3.92 -14.17 26.26
CA LYS A 43 -3.63 -13.02 25.37
C LYS A 43 -2.50 -12.15 25.91
N ALA A 44 -2.48 -11.90 27.22
CA ALA A 44 -1.42 -11.17 27.89
C ALA A 44 -0.10 -11.94 27.86
N ALA A 45 -0.12 -13.26 28.04
CA ALA A 45 1.06 -14.11 27.94
C ALA A 45 1.60 -14.18 26.51
N ALA A 46 0.74 -14.23 25.50
CA ALA A 46 1.15 -14.17 24.09
C ALA A 46 1.74 -12.81 23.71
N ALA A 47 1.18 -11.70 24.24
CA ALA A 47 1.71 -10.35 24.05
C ALA A 47 2.99 -10.09 24.87
N ALA A 48 3.15 -10.76 26.01
CA ALA A 48 4.34 -10.65 26.85
C ALA A 48 5.48 -11.54 26.36
N ALA A 49 5.18 -12.65 25.68
CA ALA A 49 6.19 -13.56 25.13
C ALA A 49 6.98 -12.95 23.95
N SER A 50 6.45 -11.92 23.28
CA SER A 50 7.18 -11.18 22.25
C SER A 50 8.12 -10.11 22.79
N LEU A 51 7.94 -9.67 24.05
CA LEU A 51 8.79 -8.64 24.67
C LEU A 51 10.25 -9.10 24.83
N PRO A 52 10.54 -10.32 25.33
CA PRO A 52 11.92 -10.82 25.39
C PRO A 52 12.54 -11.01 24.01
N ALA A 53 11.77 -11.41 22.99
CA ALA A 53 12.28 -11.56 21.63
C ALA A 53 12.63 -10.20 20.99
N MET A 54 11.87 -9.14 21.32
CA MET A 54 12.18 -7.77 20.87
C MET A 54 13.30 -7.11 21.67
N LEU A 55 13.47 -7.42 22.97
CA LEU A 55 14.62 -6.96 23.76
C LEU A 55 15.91 -7.75 23.45
N ALA A 56 15.80 -9.03 23.11
CA ALA A 56 16.92 -9.87 22.67
C ALA A 56 17.31 -9.64 21.20
N ALA A 57 16.45 -8.97 20.41
CA ALA A 57 16.81 -8.33 19.16
C ALA A 57 17.63 -7.06 19.41
N SER A 58 18.61 -7.13 20.30
CA SER A 58 19.74 -6.21 20.24
C SER A 58 20.44 -6.47 18.91
N PRO A 59 20.71 -5.44 18.09
CA PRO A 59 21.47 -5.63 16.86
C PRO A 59 22.76 -6.34 17.26
N ALA A 60 22.95 -7.56 16.75
CA ALA A 60 24.10 -8.37 17.10
C ALA A 60 25.36 -7.55 16.78
N PHE A 61 26.14 -7.25 17.82
CA PHE A 61 27.43 -6.51 17.81
C PHE A 61 28.53 -7.30 17.09
N ALA A 62 28.22 -7.85 15.92
CA ALA A 62 29.14 -8.54 15.02
C ALA A 62 29.47 -7.69 13.77
N LEU A 63 28.86 -6.51 13.63
CA LEU A 63 29.24 -5.55 12.61
C LEU A 63 30.38 -4.70 13.17
N VAL A 64 31.59 -4.92 12.65
CA VAL A 64 32.81 -4.15 12.99
C VAL A 64 32.70 -2.69 12.52
N ASP A 65 31.84 -2.41 11.53
CA ASP A 65 31.61 -1.07 10.98
C ASP A 65 30.10 -0.78 10.84
N ASP A 66 29.73 0.48 11.05
CA ASP A 66 28.45 1.01 10.58
C ASP A 66 28.51 1.17 9.06
N ARG A 67 27.57 0.51 8.37
CA ARG A 67 27.42 0.57 6.92
C ARG A 67 26.07 1.18 6.58
N LEU A 68 26.00 1.83 5.43
CA LEU A 68 24.76 2.49 4.97
C LEU A 68 23.77 1.48 4.35
N ASN A 69 24.20 0.23 4.14
CA ASN A 69 23.37 -0.92 3.73
C ASN A 69 22.42 -0.68 2.53
N GLY A 70 22.83 0.17 1.58
CA GLY A 70 22.04 0.47 0.38
C GLY A 70 22.18 -0.54 -0.76
N ASP A 71 23.12 -1.49 -0.66
CA ASP A 71 23.32 -2.55 -1.66
C ASP A 71 22.16 -3.55 -1.64
N GLY A 72 21.66 -3.93 -2.82
CA GLY A 72 20.55 -4.89 -2.97
C GLY A 72 19.17 -4.41 -2.47
N ALA A 73 19.07 -3.22 -1.88
CA ALA A 73 17.84 -2.69 -1.31
C ALA A 73 16.83 -2.15 -2.35
N GLY A 74 17.22 -2.08 -3.63
CA GLY A 74 16.34 -1.59 -4.70
C GLY A 74 15.94 -0.13 -4.56
N ILE A 75 16.76 0.68 -3.89
CA ILE A 75 16.46 2.08 -3.60
C ILE A 75 16.49 2.91 -4.89
N ALA A 76 15.41 3.63 -5.15
CA ALA A 76 15.29 4.46 -6.35
C ALA A 76 16.39 5.53 -6.39
N LEU A 77 17.11 5.59 -7.51
CA LEU A 77 18.22 6.53 -7.76
C LEU A 77 19.35 6.47 -6.70
N GLY A 78 19.38 5.44 -5.84
CA GLY A 78 20.33 5.34 -4.73
C GLY A 78 20.09 6.35 -3.59
N VAL A 79 18.91 6.96 -3.50
CA VAL A 79 18.57 7.96 -2.48
C VAL A 79 18.16 7.26 -1.17
N ASN A 80 19.11 7.11 -0.26
CA ASN A 80 18.86 6.54 1.08
C ASN A 80 18.49 7.59 2.14
N ASP A 81 18.74 8.87 1.86
CA ASP A 81 18.46 10.00 2.74
C ASP A 81 17.74 11.11 1.92
N PRO A 82 16.71 11.77 2.49
CA PRO A 82 15.94 12.79 1.78
C PRO A 82 16.79 13.96 1.25
N VAL A 83 17.91 14.29 1.89
CA VAL A 83 18.83 15.34 1.42
C VAL A 83 19.45 14.96 0.08
N LEU A 84 19.76 13.68 -0.17
CA LEU A 84 20.29 13.24 -1.47
C LEU A 84 19.28 13.49 -2.60
N GLY A 85 17.99 13.31 -2.33
CA GLY A 85 16.93 13.65 -3.27
C GLY A 85 16.92 15.14 -3.61
N TRP A 86 17.09 16.00 -2.61
CA TRP A 86 17.21 17.45 -2.81
C TRP A 86 18.48 17.87 -3.54
N VAL A 87 19.59 17.16 -3.37
CA VAL A 87 20.81 17.43 -4.14
C VAL A 87 20.60 17.10 -5.61
N ILE A 88 20.03 15.93 -5.91
CA ILE A 88 19.75 15.52 -7.29
C ILE A 88 18.74 16.48 -7.95
N GLY A 89 17.61 16.72 -7.29
CA GLY A 89 16.57 17.63 -7.79
C GLY A 89 17.05 19.08 -7.89
N GLY A 90 17.79 19.54 -6.89
CA GLY A 90 18.32 20.90 -6.82
C GLY A 90 19.35 21.19 -7.90
N MET A 91 20.28 20.28 -8.16
CA MET A 91 21.27 20.45 -9.23
C MET A 91 20.62 20.39 -10.62
N ALA A 92 19.73 19.42 -10.85
CA ALA A 92 19.00 19.33 -12.11
C ALA A 92 18.15 20.59 -12.38
N ALA A 93 17.44 21.07 -11.35
CA ALA A 93 16.67 22.31 -11.43
C ALA A 93 17.57 23.54 -11.62
N ALA A 94 18.72 23.63 -10.95
CA ALA A 94 19.63 24.77 -11.10
C ALA A 94 20.15 24.89 -12.54
N ILE A 95 20.59 23.78 -13.13
CA ILE A 95 21.03 23.73 -14.53
C ILE A 95 19.87 24.07 -15.46
N TRP A 96 18.69 23.50 -15.22
CA TRP A 96 17.49 23.79 -16.01
C TRP A 96 17.07 25.26 -15.94
N ILE A 97 17.12 25.89 -14.76
CA ILE A 97 16.83 27.32 -14.59
C ILE A 97 17.83 28.17 -15.37
N ALA A 98 19.13 27.88 -15.26
CA ALA A 98 20.16 28.60 -16.00
C ALA A 98 19.94 28.48 -17.52
N TYR A 99 19.63 27.27 -18.00
CA TYR A 99 19.26 27.01 -19.39
C TYR A 99 18.00 27.79 -19.80
N TYR A 100 16.95 27.75 -18.98
CA TYR A 100 15.66 28.39 -19.25
C TYR A 100 15.77 29.91 -19.31
N ILE A 101 16.54 30.54 -18.42
CA ILE A 101 16.83 31.97 -18.48
C ILE A 101 17.61 32.33 -19.75
N GLY A 102 18.53 31.45 -20.17
CA GLY A 102 19.29 31.60 -21.41
C GLY A 102 18.47 31.39 -22.70
N GLN A 103 17.25 30.83 -22.62
CA GLN A 103 16.43 30.55 -23.81
C GLN A 103 16.15 31.75 -24.69
N LYS A 104 16.07 32.95 -24.10
CA LYS A 104 15.86 34.20 -24.84
C LYS A 104 16.91 34.48 -25.92
N ASP A 105 18.13 33.91 -25.79
CA ASP A 105 19.24 34.17 -26.71
C ASP A 105 19.42 33.06 -27.77
N PHE A 106 18.64 31.98 -27.73
CA PHE A 106 18.78 30.84 -28.66
C PHE A 106 17.89 30.93 -29.91
N GLY A 107 17.07 31.97 -30.05
CA GLY A 107 16.12 32.13 -31.16
C GLY A 107 14.71 31.64 -30.79
N ASP A 108 13.70 32.29 -31.35
CA ASP A 108 12.30 31.97 -31.10
C ASP A 108 11.78 31.01 -32.18
N PHE A 109 11.49 29.77 -31.79
CA PHE A 109 11.13 28.68 -32.69
C PHE A 109 9.67 28.24 -32.47
N GLU A 110 8.77 29.22 -32.41
CA GLU A 110 7.33 29.00 -32.22
C GLU A 110 6.61 28.46 -33.47
N ASP A 111 7.15 28.70 -34.68
CA ASP A 111 6.54 28.22 -35.91
C ASP A 111 6.75 26.71 -36.09
N LYS A 112 5.78 26.06 -36.74
CA LYS A 112 5.81 24.60 -36.93
C LYS A 112 6.99 24.11 -37.78
N ASP A 113 7.58 24.98 -38.58
CA ASP A 113 8.68 24.68 -39.49
C ASP A 113 10.02 25.26 -39.00
N SER A 114 10.07 25.75 -37.76
CA SER A 114 11.26 26.36 -37.15
C SER A 114 12.36 25.38 -36.74
N GLY A 115 12.09 24.07 -36.81
CA GLY A 115 13.09 23.03 -36.54
C GLY A 115 14.11 22.87 -37.66
N LEU A 116 15.24 22.22 -37.37
CA LEU A 116 16.26 21.93 -38.38
C LEU A 116 15.74 20.84 -39.35
N GLY A 117 15.41 21.23 -40.58
CA GLY A 117 14.89 20.36 -41.64
C GLY A 117 15.94 19.84 -42.62
N LEU A 118 15.55 18.90 -43.47
CA LEU A 118 16.32 18.35 -44.60
C LEU A 118 15.71 18.79 -45.94
#